data_AF-A0A6M4WLH4-F1
#
_entry.id   AF-A0A6M4WLH4-F1
#
_cell.length_a   1.000
_cell.length_b   1.000
_cell.length_c   1.000
_cell.angle_alpha   90.00
_cell.angle_beta   90.00
_cell.angle_gamma   90.00
#
_symmetry.space_group_name_H-M   'P 1'
#
loop_
_entity.id
_entity.type
_entity.pdbx_description
1 polymer ?
#
loop_
_entity_poly.entity_id
_entity_poly.type
_entity_poly.pdbx_seq_one_letter_code
_entity_poly.pdbx_strand_id
1 'polypeptide(L)'
;MADNVSSLFRNTAAHSPSMAALTREGGEGVGPVDFCIPCNPYFPTPAMMDTMAARLRDIITFYPSGADTITAELCNLLQLPPQAVAMGNGSTELITWIDHLLVRESLAVPVPTFGRWTDQPMETGKRVDMFPLQESSGFALDLAQYAEFIRTRGTKVAVICNPNNPDGGFLHKHALVQFMDAMADLDLIVIDESFLEFADAEQEPSVVQEAMIRPNVIVLRSLGKNFGLHGIRFGYMVSNPSLAGRVRSMLPKWNLNAFAEYVVFMLKEHGPEYAQSLMQVRRDRLDMASQLSALPGLTVYPSQGNFLFVRLPVGAEGTVVRDRLLAEHRILVRECGNKIGSSSRFLRLVVRPQVDVRRLVSGLEQVLYGTRRGAAVPELSTGTSYSSGTPAVDRLVTNGAGMPGLAAQAMGMAMPGLVAAAPSVGAPMAMPAPAMAPAMAPAMAQSTPSDGVGMPLPAAAQIFPQQVPAPAPMPTPTPVPAAAPPMAPAAAMAPAAMAPAAMAPAAMAPAMAPAAAPPMGPTPPGVPARGGLTAAQVRGTNGLSPAAATGWPNAQSWPNAAGMGQAG
;
A
#
# COMPACT_ATOMS: atom_id res chain seq x y z
N MET A 1 22.65 -22.70 -15.36
CA MET A 1 22.48 -21.46 -14.55
C MET A 1 21.03 -21.21 -14.12
N ALA A 2 20.01 -21.58 -14.92
CA ALA A 2 18.59 -21.38 -14.57
C ALA A 2 18.12 -22.08 -13.27
N ASP A 3 18.71 -23.24 -12.94
CA ASP A 3 18.34 -24.00 -11.73
C ASP A 3 18.70 -23.29 -10.42
N ASN A 4 19.72 -22.42 -10.42
CA ASN A 4 20.20 -21.78 -9.19
C ASN A 4 19.28 -20.62 -8.78
N VAL A 5 18.93 -19.72 -9.72
CA VAL A 5 18.09 -18.55 -9.43
C VAL A 5 16.64 -18.95 -9.13
N SER A 6 16.13 -20.00 -9.80
CA SER A 6 14.79 -20.51 -9.53
C SER A 6 14.69 -21.19 -8.14
N SER A 7 15.83 -21.63 -7.58
CA SER A 7 15.88 -22.21 -6.22
C SER A 7 15.63 -21.16 -5.13
N LEU A 8 15.95 -19.88 -5.38
CA LEU A 8 15.65 -18.77 -4.45
C LEU A 8 14.16 -18.62 -4.17
N PHE A 9 13.30 -18.96 -5.13
CA PHE A 9 11.84 -18.91 -4.94
C PHE A 9 11.30 -20.11 -4.15
N ARG A 10 12.06 -21.21 -4.04
CA ARG A 10 11.67 -22.41 -3.28
C ARG A 10 12.05 -22.31 -1.81
N ASN A 11 13.10 -21.56 -1.48
CA ASN A 11 13.68 -21.51 -0.13
C ASN A 11 13.30 -20.27 0.69
N THR A 12 12.47 -19.37 0.16
CA THR A 12 12.15 -18.11 0.86
C THR A 12 10.66 -18.03 1.21
N ALA A 13 10.34 -17.83 2.49
CA ALA A 13 8.97 -17.49 2.94
C ALA A 13 8.53 -16.09 2.49
N ALA A 14 9.44 -15.29 1.94
CA ALA A 14 9.16 -13.97 1.41
C ALA A 14 8.50 -14.06 0.02
N HIS A 15 7.53 -13.18 -0.23
CA HIS A 15 6.76 -13.12 -1.47
C HIS A 15 7.59 -12.92 -2.75
N SER A 16 8.85 -12.47 -2.65
CA SER A 16 9.82 -12.40 -3.74
C SER A 16 11.24 -12.42 -3.15
N PRO A 17 12.21 -13.10 -3.77
CA PRO A 17 13.61 -13.03 -3.34
C PRO A 17 14.12 -11.59 -3.50
N SER A 18 15.06 -11.19 -2.64
CA SER A 18 15.60 -9.84 -2.69
C SER A 18 16.41 -9.62 -3.97
N MET A 19 16.34 -8.40 -4.53
CA MET A 19 17.17 -8.01 -5.67
C MET A 19 18.67 -8.22 -5.39
N ALA A 20 19.11 -7.99 -4.14
CA ALA A 20 20.49 -8.27 -3.74
C ALA A 20 20.84 -9.78 -3.83
N ALA A 21 19.92 -10.68 -3.48
CA ALA A 21 20.12 -12.12 -3.67
C ALA A 21 20.21 -12.47 -5.16
N LEU A 22 19.28 -11.95 -5.96
CA LEU A 22 19.25 -12.18 -7.42
C LEU A 22 20.50 -11.65 -8.12
N THR A 23 20.99 -10.46 -7.75
CA THR A 23 22.22 -9.88 -8.31
C THR A 23 23.45 -10.71 -7.95
N ARG A 24 23.55 -11.20 -6.70
CA ARG A 24 24.66 -12.06 -6.27
C ARG A 24 24.70 -13.39 -7.02
N GLU A 25 23.55 -14.02 -7.24
CA GLU A 25 23.47 -15.28 -7.97
C GLU A 25 23.57 -15.12 -9.49
N GLY A 26 23.21 -13.94 -10.03
CA GLY A 26 23.21 -13.65 -11.45
C GLY A 26 24.56 -13.35 -12.09
N GLY A 27 25.67 -13.40 -11.33
CA GLY A 27 27.06 -13.42 -11.81
C GLY A 27 27.63 -12.13 -12.46
N GLU A 28 26.78 -11.23 -12.96
CA GLU A 28 27.19 -10.10 -13.82
C GLU A 28 27.15 -8.72 -13.13
N GLY A 29 26.92 -8.65 -11.82
CA GLY A 29 26.88 -7.39 -11.06
C GLY A 29 25.67 -6.47 -11.35
N VAL A 30 24.88 -6.75 -12.40
CA VAL A 30 23.64 -6.04 -12.74
C VAL A 30 22.43 -6.94 -12.48
N GLY A 31 21.50 -6.50 -11.62
CA GLY A 31 20.27 -7.24 -11.31
C GLY A 31 19.30 -7.32 -12.50
N PRO A 32 18.27 -8.19 -12.43
CA PRO A 32 17.21 -8.22 -13.43
C PRO A 32 16.40 -6.91 -13.46
N VAL A 33 15.66 -6.67 -14.54
CA VAL A 33 14.64 -5.60 -14.56
C VAL A 33 13.50 -6.01 -13.64
N ASP A 34 13.23 -5.21 -12.62
CA ASP A 34 12.28 -5.50 -11.56
C ASP A 34 10.87 -4.97 -11.89
N PHE A 35 9.96 -5.88 -12.24
CA PHE A 35 8.52 -5.66 -12.34
C PHE A 35 7.75 -6.21 -11.13
N CYS A 36 8.45 -6.64 -10.07
CA CYS A 36 7.86 -7.15 -8.84
C CYS A 36 7.50 -6.04 -7.85
N ILE A 37 8.44 -5.16 -7.47
CA ILE A 37 8.27 -4.24 -6.35
C ILE A 37 7.69 -2.90 -6.83
N PRO A 38 6.45 -2.52 -6.43
CA PRO A 38 5.83 -1.30 -6.94
C PRO A 38 6.56 -0.06 -6.44
N CYS A 39 7.22 0.67 -7.34
CA CYS A 39 7.95 1.89 -7.03
C CYS A 39 7.65 2.98 -8.03
N ASN A 40 7.88 4.23 -7.64
CA ASN A 40 7.99 5.34 -8.57
C ASN A 40 9.43 5.34 -9.13
N PRO A 41 9.63 5.06 -10.44
CA PRO A 41 10.97 5.03 -11.03
C PRO A 41 11.52 6.43 -11.33
N TYR A 42 10.72 7.49 -11.17
CA TYR A 42 11.05 8.86 -11.56
C TYR A 42 11.29 9.79 -10.38
N PHE A 43 11.20 9.27 -9.15
CA PHE A 43 11.48 10.02 -7.94
C PHE A 43 12.29 9.16 -6.95
N PRO A 44 13.25 9.75 -6.21
CA PRO A 44 13.84 11.07 -6.43
C PRO A 44 14.55 11.16 -7.79
N THR A 45 14.82 12.38 -8.25
CA THR A 45 15.63 12.61 -9.45
C THR A 45 17.09 12.24 -9.19
N PRO A 46 17.92 11.99 -10.23
CA PRO A 46 19.35 11.74 -10.07
C PRO A 46 20.07 12.82 -9.26
N ALA A 47 19.75 14.10 -9.47
CA ALA A 47 20.35 15.21 -8.73
C ALA A 47 20.02 15.19 -7.23
N MET A 48 18.79 14.78 -6.86
CA MET A 48 18.42 14.59 -5.45
C MET A 48 19.18 13.42 -4.83
N MET A 49 19.36 12.34 -5.59
CA MET A 49 20.15 11.19 -5.15
C MET A 49 21.62 11.57 -4.93
N ASP A 50 22.20 12.38 -5.81
CA ASP A 50 23.58 12.90 -5.67
C ASP A 50 23.70 13.81 -4.44
N THR A 51 22.69 14.66 -4.19
CA THR A 51 22.65 15.52 -3.00
C THR A 51 22.57 14.69 -1.71
N MET A 52 21.73 13.65 -1.69
CA MET A 52 21.64 12.71 -0.57
C MET A 52 22.96 11.96 -0.37
N ALA A 53 23.62 11.54 -1.44
CA ALA A 53 24.92 10.86 -1.40
C ALA A 53 26.02 11.77 -0.83
N ALA A 54 26.05 13.05 -1.21
CA ALA A 54 26.99 14.03 -0.66
C ALA A 54 26.80 14.25 0.85
N ARG A 55 25.57 14.06 1.36
CA ARG A 55 25.22 14.16 2.79
C ARG A 55 25.23 12.83 3.54
N LEU A 56 25.62 11.73 2.88
CA LEU A 56 25.51 10.39 3.45
C LEU A 56 26.19 10.26 4.81
N ARG A 57 27.38 10.85 4.97
CA ARG A 57 28.12 10.83 6.24
C ARG A 57 27.31 11.43 7.39
N ASP A 58 26.68 12.58 7.18
CA ASP A 58 25.85 13.24 8.19
C ASP A 58 24.64 12.37 8.52
N ILE A 59 23.93 11.91 7.48
CA ILE A 59 22.70 11.10 7.61
C ILE A 59 22.94 9.84 8.45
N ILE A 60 24.08 9.17 8.27
CA ILE A 60 24.36 7.91 8.99
C ILE A 60 25.01 8.10 10.37
N THR A 61 25.59 9.28 10.66
CA THR A 61 26.32 9.51 11.92
C THR A 61 25.51 10.27 12.96
N PHE A 62 24.48 11.01 12.56
CA PHE A 62 23.61 11.74 13.48
C PHE A 62 22.35 10.93 13.81
N TYR A 63 21.88 11.09 15.05
CA TYR A 63 20.51 10.67 15.37
C TYR A 63 19.53 11.57 14.62
N PRO A 64 18.39 11.02 14.16
CA PRO A 64 17.34 11.84 13.58
C PRO A 64 16.76 12.79 14.61
N SER A 65 16.12 13.85 14.12
CA SER A 65 15.26 14.71 14.91
C SER A 65 14.16 13.91 15.62
N GLY A 66 13.59 14.49 16.69
CA GLY A 66 12.44 13.91 17.37
C GLY A 66 11.29 13.64 16.41
N ALA A 67 10.52 12.57 16.67
CA ALA A 67 9.40 12.18 15.83
C ALA A 67 8.38 13.32 15.65
N ASP A 68 8.17 14.15 16.67
CA ASP A 68 7.28 15.31 16.61
C ASP A 68 7.75 16.35 15.58
N THR A 69 9.06 16.59 15.46
CA THR A 69 9.64 17.50 14.47
C THR A 69 9.42 16.99 13.05
N ILE A 70 9.74 15.71 12.80
CA ILE A 70 9.57 15.09 11.49
C ILE A 70 8.07 15.03 11.13
N THR A 71 7.22 14.74 12.10
CA THR A 71 5.76 14.73 11.93
C THR A 71 5.21 16.09 11.60
N ALA A 72 5.64 17.14 12.32
CA ALA A 72 5.23 18.50 12.04
C ALA A 72 5.61 18.94 10.62
N GLU A 73 6.83 18.62 10.16
CA GLU A 73 7.27 18.97 8.82
C GLU A 73 6.45 18.25 7.74
N LEU A 74 6.23 16.94 7.88
CA LEU A 74 5.36 16.20 6.96
C LEU A 74 3.93 16.75 6.97
N CYS A 75 3.39 17.05 8.15
CA CYS A 75 2.04 17.58 8.32
C CYS A 75 1.87 18.97 7.69
N ASN A 76 2.90 19.82 7.74
CA ASN A 76 2.89 21.11 7.05
C ASN A 76 2.79 20.92 5.54
N LEU A 77 3.49 19.94 4.96
CA LEU A 77 3.39 19.64 3.52
C LEU A 77 2.01 19.08 3.15
N LEU A 78 1.46 18.19 3.98
CA LEU A 78 0.18 17.52 3.74
C LEU A 78 -1.04 18.35 4.14
N GLN A 79 -0.85 19.50 4.79
CA GLN A 79 -1.91 20.31 5.39
C GLN A 79 -2.79 19.49 6.36
N LEU A 80 -2.13 18.69 7.21
CA LEU A 80 -2.77 17.87 8.24
C LEU A 80 -2.39 18.34 9.65
N PRO A 81 -3.27 18.18 10.64
CA PRO A 81 -2.92 18.43 12.03
C PRO A 81 -1.98 17.33 12.59
N PRO A 82 -0.81 17.66 13.17
CA PRO A 82 0.15 16.66 13.67
C PRO A 82 -0.43 15.67 14.69
N GLN A 83 -1.38 16.10 15.52
CA GLN A 83 -2.02 15.25 16.51
C GLN A 83 -2.81 14.07 15.90
N ALA A 84 -3.29 14.23 14.66
CA ALA A 84 -4.03 13.23 13.91
C ALA A 84 -3.14 12.21 13.19
N VAL A 85 -1.82 12.38 13.25
CA VAL A 85 -0.86 11.57 12.50
C VAL A 85 0.00 10.71 13.44
N ALA A 86 0.24 9.47 13.04
CA ALA A 86 1.27 8.61 13.63
C ALA A 86 2.16 8.04 12.52
N MET A 87 3.47 8.20 12.68
CA MET A 87 4.45 7.86 11.64
C MET A 87 5.28 6.65 12.06
N GLY A 88 5.45 5.70 11.14
CA GLY A 88 6.18 4.46 11.39
C GLY A 88 7.26 4.19 10.36
N ASN A 89 8.05 3.14 10.62
CA ASN A 89 9.05 2.55 9.72
C ASN A 89 8.39 1.77 8.56
N GLY A 90 7.48 2.45 7.85
CA GLY A 90 6.63 1.89 6.82
C GLY A 90 5.24 1.51 7.33
N SER A 91 4.28 1.46 6.42
CA SER A 91 2.90 1.10 6.73
C SER A 91 2.77 -0.31 7.35
N THR A 92 3.68 -1.23 7.04
CA THR A 92 3.71 -2.58 7.63
C THR A 92 3.87 -2.57 9.15
N GLU A 93 4.72 -1.69 9.70
CA GLU A 93 4.85 -1.56 11.15
C GLU A 93 3.55 -1.03 11.77
N LEU A 94 2.90 -0.07 11.09
CA LEU A 94 1.62 0.47 11.53
C LEU A 94 0.51 -0.58 11.48
N ILE A 95 0.49 -1.46 10.47
CA ILE A 95 -0.42 -2.62 10.41
C ILE A 95 -0.22 -3.52 11.64
N THR A 96 1.03 -3.78 12.03
CA THR A 96 1.34 -4.56 13.24
C THR A 96 0.79 -3.89 14.51
N TRP A 97 0.97 -2.58 14.68
CA TRP A 97 0.43 -1.87 15.84
C TRP A 97 -1.09 -1.75 15.82
N ILE A 98 -1.71 -1.54 14.65
CA ILE A 98 -3.16 -1.56 14.50
C ILE A 98 -3.71 -2.92 14.93
N ASP A 99 -3.10 -4.00 14.47
CA ASP A 99 -3.48 -5.35 14.83
C ASP A 99 -3.34 -5.64 16.34
N HIS A 100 -2.21 -5.29 16.95
CA HIS A 100 -1.99 -5.55 18.39
C HIS A 100 -2.85 -4.69 19.29
N LEU A 101 -3.14 -3.45 18.90
CA LEU A 101 -3.82 -2.50 19.78
C LEU A 101 -5.32 -2.49 19.53
N LEU A 102 -5.75 -2.55 18.28
CA LEU A 102 -7.10 -2.14 17.87
C LEU A 102 -7.97 -3.31 17.39
N VAL A 103 -7.36 -4.36 16.84
CA VAL A 103 -8.09 -5.57 16.45
C VAL A 103 -8.12 -6.50 17.66
N ARG A 104 -9.31 -6.90 18.11
CA ARG A 104 -9.45 -7.80 19.26
C ARG A 104 -9.80 -9.22 18.85
N GLU A 105 -10.89 -9.36 18.11
CA GLU A 105 -11.49 -10.66 17.84
C GLU A 105 -11.44 -11.04 16.37
N SER A 106 -11.85 -10.12 15.49
CA SER A 106 -12.09 -10.43 14.09
C SER A 106 -11.87 -9.25 13.16
N LEU A 107 -11.44 -9.58 11.94
CA LEU A 107 -11.18 -8.63 10.87
C LEU A 107 -11.71 -9.20 9.54
N ALA A 108 -12.45 -8.39 8.80
CA ALA A 108 -12.91 -8.69 7.46
C ALA A 108 -12.00 -8.00 6.45
N VAL A 109 -11.70 -8.69 5.35
CA VAL A 109 -10.86 -8.16 4.27
C VAL A 109 -11.23 -8.78 2.92
N PRO A 110 -11.31 -8.00 1.83
CA PRO A 110 -11.45 -8.54 0.49
C PRO A 110 -10.21 -9.35 0.07
N VAL A 111 -10.39 -10.41 -0.72
CA VAL A 111 -9.29 -11.19 -1.31
C VAL A 111 -9.50 -11.35 -2.82
N PRO A 112 -8.46 -11.20 -3.67
CA PRO A 112 -7.05 -11.05 -3.29
C PRO A 112 -6.69 -9.63 -2.81
N THR A 113 -5.75 -9.56 -1.87
CA THR A 113 -5.29 -8.29 -1.29
C THR A 113 -3.79 -8.33 -0.90
N PHE A 114 -3.31 -7.32 -0.20
CA PHE A 114 -1.99 -7.30 0.40
C PHE A 114 -1.94 -8.26 1.59
N GLY A 115 -1.09 -9.29 1.50
CA GLY A 115 -1.06 -10.41 2.45
C GLY A 115 -0.87 -10.01 3.92
N ARG A 116 -0.29 -8.85 4.23
CA ARG A 116 -0.18 -8.45 5.64
C ARG A 116 -1.53 -8.24 6.33
N TRP A 117 -2.60 -7.91 5.59
CA TRP A 117 -3.95 -7.83 6.15
C TRP A 117 -4.58 -9.19 6.47
N THR A 118 -4.04 -10.29 5.94
CA THR A 118 -4.43 -11.66 6.32
C THR A 118 -3.45 -12.27 7.32
N ASP A 119 -2.16 -12.17 7.04
CA ASP A 119 -1.11 -12.90 7.76
C ASP A 119 -0.95 -12.38 9.20
N GLN A 120 -0.92 -11.05 9.40
CA GLN A 120 -0.74 -10.43 10.72
C GLN A 120 -1.84 -10.83 11.73
N PRO A 121 -3.16 -10.68 11.42
CA PRO A 121 -4.21 -11.10 12.34
C PRO A 121 -4.22 -12.63 12.56
N MET A 122 -3.91 -13.44 11.54
CA MET A 122 -3.81 -14.90 11.71
C MET A 122 -2.64 -15.30 12.63
N GLU A 123 -1.46 -14.70 12.45
CA GLU A 123 -0.27 -14.92 13.30
C GLU A 123 -0.52 -14.59 14.76
N THR A 124 -1.45 -13.68 15.05
CA THR A 124 -1.83 -13.25 16.40
C THR A 124 -3.12 -13.91 16.90
N GLY A 125 -3.61 -14.95 16.23
CA GLY A 125 -4.72 -15.78 16.67
C GLY A 125 -6.11 -15.15 16.48
N LYS A 126 -6.23 -14.10 15.66
CA LYS A 126 -7.51 -13.42 15.39
C LYS A 126 -8.24 -14.06 14.21
N ARG A 127 -9.57 -13.98 14.21
CA ARG A 127 -10.40 -14.50 13.11
C ARG A 127 -10.30 -13.57 11.90
N VAL A 128 -9.98 -14.12 10.72
CA VAL A 128 -9.97 -13.36 9.46
C VAL A 128 -11.11 -13.84 8.57
N ASP A 129 -12.06 -12.94 8.33
CA ASP A 129 -13.23 -13.18 7.50
C ASP A 129 -12.95 -12.65 6.08
N MET A 130 -12.60 -13.56 5.16
CA MET A 130 -12.15 -13.21 3.82
C MET A 130 -13.31 -13.10 2.83
N PHE A 131 -13.49 -11.93 2.22
CA PHE A 131 -14.53 -11.68 1.21
C PHE A 131 -13.97 -11.87 -0.22
N PRO A 132 -14.35 -12.92 -0.96
CA PRO A 132 -13.77 -13.22 -2.26
C PRO A 132 -14.27 -12.26 -3.37
N LEU A 133 -13.35 -11.49 -3.93
CA LEU A 133 -13.57 -10.68 -5.12
C LEU A 133 -13.65 -11.58 -6.35
N GLN A 134 -14.68 -11.38 -7.17
CA GLN A 134 -14.97 -12.26 -8.30
C GLN A 134 -14.24 -11.81 -9.57
N GLU A 135 -13.50 -12.73 -10.20
CA GLU A 135 -12.84 -12.47 -11.50
C GLU A 135 -13.87 -12.06 -12.57
N SER A 136 -15.07 -12.65 -12.55
CA SER A 136 -16.16 -12.34 -13.49
C SER A 136 -16.62 -10.89 -13.43
N SER A 137 -16.41 -10.21 -12.30
CA SER A 137 -16.70 -8.79 -12.09
C SER A 137 -15.43 -7.93 -12.17
N GLY A 138 -14.35 -8.46 -12.73
CA GLY A 138 -13.06 -7.76 -12.82
C GLY A 138 -12.40 -7.51 -11.46
N PHE A 139 -12.71 -8.33 -10.44
CA PHE A 139 -12.31 -8.14 -9.05
C PHE A 139 -12.86 -6.86 -8.40
N ALA A 140 -13.90 -6.24 -8.96
CA ALA A 140 -14.53 -5.07 -8.35
C ALA A 140 -15.11 -5.39 -6.96
N LEU A 141 -14.87 -4.51 -5.99
CA LEU A 141 -15.43 -4.61 -4.64
C LEU A 141 -16.81 -3.95 -4.59
N ASP A 142 -17.85 -4.76 -4.41
CA ASP A 142 -19.19 -4.28 -4.07
C ASP A 142 -19.28 -4.02 -2.57
N LEU A 143 -19.35 -2.74 -2.19
CA LEU A 143 -19.39 -2.31 -0.79
C LEU A 143 -20.68 -2.72 -0.06
N ALA A 144 -21.81 -2.86 -0.76
CA ALA A 144 -23.05 -3.29 -0.15
C ALA A 144 -23.00 -4.79 0.19
N GLN A 145 -22.51 -5.61 -0.74
CA GLN A 145 -22.30 -7.04 -0.49
C GLN A 145 -21.24 -7.27 0.59
N TYR A 146 -20.18 -6.44 0.61
CA TYR A 146 -19.14 -6.54 1.64
C TYR A 146 -19.66 -6.14 3.02
N ALA A 147 -20.48 -5.08 3.12
CA ALA A 147 -21.15 -4.70 4.36
C ALA A 147 -22.04 -5.84 4.86
N GLU A 148 -22.90 -6.42 4.01
CA GLU A 148 -23.75 -7.55 4.37
C GLU A 148 -22.94 -8.76 4.85
N PHE A 149 -21.83 -9.07 4.17
CA PHE A 149 -20.90 -10.11 4.61
C PHE A 149 -20.35 -9.84 6.02
N ILE A 150 -19.89 -8.62 6.30
CA ILE A 150 -19.40 -8.23 7.64
C ILE A 150 -20.50 -8.41 8.70
N ARG A 151 -21.74 -8.00 8.39
CA ARG A 151 -22.90 -8.15 9.29
C ARG A 151 -23.21 -9.60 9.56
N THR A 152 -23.34 -10.42 8.52
CA THR A 152 -23.63 -11.85 8.62
C THR A 152 -22.56 -12.60 9.41
N ARG A 153 -21.29 -12.22 9.27
CA ARG A 153 -20.16 -12.82 10.01
C ARG A 153 -20.02 -12.29 11.43
N GLY A 154 -20.69 -11.19 11.77
CA GLY A 154 -20.51 -10.50 13.05
C GLY A 154 -19.08 -9.98 13.25
N THR A 155 -18.41 -9.61 12.17
CA THR A 155 -17.00 -9.15 12.21
C THR A 155 -16.91 -7.73 12.76
N LYS A 156 -15.85 -7.43 13.53
CA LYS A 156 -15.71 -6.16 14.27
C LYS A 156 -14.85 -5.11 13.59
N VAL A 157 -13.92 -5.54 12.73
CA VAL A 157 -13.02 -4.65 11.99
C VAL A 157 -13.17 -4.88 10.49
N ALA A 158 -13.24 -3.81 9.71
CA ALA A 158 -13.24 -3.88 8.25
C ALA A 158 -11.97 -3.26 7.67
N VAL A 159 -11.35 -3.94 6.69
CA VAL A 159 -10.22 -3.40 5.93
C VAL A 159 -10.62 -3.23 4.46
N ILE A 160 -10.22 -2.11 3.88
CA ILE A 160 -10.31 -1.84 2.44
C ILE A 160 -8.97 -1.24 1.97
N CYS A 161 -8.33 -1.85 0.98
CA CYS A 161 -7.20 -1.22 0.28
C CYS A 161 -7.75 -0.46 -0.93
N ASN A 162 -7.40 0.83 -1.08
CA ASN A 162 -7.88 1.67 -2.18
C ASN A 162 -6.78 2.62 -2.67
N PRO A 163 -6.17 2.41 -3.85
CA PRO A 163 -6.36 1.28 -4.77
C PRO A 163 -5.94 -0.07 -4.16
N ASN A 164 -6.63 -1.15 -4.52
CA ASN A 164 -6.33 -2.49 -4.02
C ASN A 164 -5.06 -3.08 -4.65
N ASN A 165 -4.38 -3.97 -3.94
CA ASN A 165 -3.22 -4.72 -4.42
C ASN A 165 -3.51 -6.22 -4.30
N PRO A 166 -3.63 -6.98 -5.39
CA PRO A 166 -2.83 -6.81 -6.60
C PRO A 166 -3.57 -6.27 -7.83
N ASP A 167 -4.90 -6.21 -7.80
CA ASP A 167 -5.75 -5.93 -8.97
C ASP A 167 -5.72 -4.47 -9.41
N GLY A 168 -5.47 -3.53 -8.49
CA GLY A 168 -5.46 -2.10 -8.78
C GLY A 168 -6.84 -1.45 -8.75
N GLY A 169 -7.88 -2.19 -8.36
CA GLY A 169 -9.26 -1.71 -8.26
C GLY A 169 -9.38 -0.50 -7.34
N PHE A 170 -10.32 0.38 -7.69
CA PHE A 170 -10.49 1.68 -7.06
C PHE A 170 -11.95 1.97 -6.74
N LEU A 171 -12.17 2.56 -5.59
CA LEU A 171 -13.45 3.05 -5.11
C LEU A 171 -13.38 4.57 -4.97
N HIS A 172 -14.40 5.25 -5.48
CA HIS A 172 -14.53 6.69 -5.31
C HIS A 172 -14.75 7.06 -3.85
N LYS A 173 -14.24 8.23 -3.46
CA LYS A 173 -14.34 8.80 -2.12
C LYS A 173 -15.77 8.75 -1.56
N HIS A 174 -16.76 9.14 -2.37
CA HIS A 174 -18.17 9.18 -1.91
C HIS A 174 -18.69 7.79 -1.50
N ALA A 175 -18.31 6.74 -2.22
CA ALA A 175 -18.72 5.37 -1.91
C ALA A 175 -18.07 4.86 -0.62
N LEU A 176 -16.79 5.20 -0.40
CA LEU A 176 -16.11 4.91 0.86
C LEU A 176 -16.75 5.65 2.04
N VAL A 177 -17.14 6.92 1.86
CA VAL A 177 -17.86 7.69 2.90
C VAL A 177 -19.18 7.02 3.27
N GLN A 178 -19.99 6.65 2.28
CA GLN A 178 -21.24 5.94 2.51
C GLN A 178 -21.03 4.61 3.25
N PHE A 179 -19.99 3.86 2.90
CA PHE A 179 -19.63 2.63 3.61
C PHE A 179 -19.23 2.91 5.06
N MET A 180 -18.41 3.94 5.31
CA MET A 180 -18.03 4.34 6.67
C MET A 180 -19.24 4.73 7.51
N ASP A 181 -20.22 5.41 6.92
CA ASP A 181 -21.46 5.80 7.60
C ASP A 181 -22.33 4.58 7.93
N ALA A 182 -22.49 3.67 6.97
CA ALA A 182 -23.27 2.44 7.15
C ALA A 182 -22.64 1.45 8.15
N MET A 183 -21.33 1.57 8.39
CA MET A 183 -20.54 0.70 9.27
C MET A 183 -19.98 1.44 10.49
N ALA A 184 -20.59 2.57 10.88
CA ALA A 184 -20.11 3.43 11.96
C ALA A 184 -20.08 2.74 13.35
N ASP A 185 -20.82 1.65 13.52
CA ASP A 185 -20.85 0.83 14.75
C ASP A 185 -19.75 -0.25 14.82
N LEU A 186 -18.93 -0.42 13.78
CA LEU A 186 -17.74 -1.27 13.85
C LEU A 186 -16.71 -0.71 14.84
N ASP A 187 -15.92 -1.61 15.44
CA ASP A 187 -14.82 -1.22 16.33
C ASP A 187 -13.75 -0.42 15.57
N LEU A 188 -13.51 -0.79 14.30
CA LEU A 188 -12.54 -0.12 13.44
C LEU A 188 -12.83 -0.33 11.95
N ILE A 189 -12.62 0.72 11.16
CA ILE A 189 -12.54 0.68 9.70
C ILE A 189 -11.15 1.16 9.30
N VAL A 190 -10.42 0.36 8.53
CA VAL A 190 -9.11 0.71 8.01
C VAL A 190 -9.17 0.86 6.50
N ILE A 191 -8.76 2.03 6.02
CA ILE A 191 -8.59 2.33 4.60
C ILE A 191 -7.10 2.43 4.30
N ASP A 192 -6.56 1.46 3.55
CA ASP A 192 -5.17 1.46 3.13
C ASP A 192 -5.03 2.16 1.77
N GLU A 193 -4.59 3.41 1.82
CA GLU A 193 -4.38 4.30 0.67
C GLU A 193 -2.91 4.29 0.20
N SER A 194 -2.17 3.20 0.45
CA SER A 194 -0.74 3.10 0.12
C SER A 194 -0.35 3.35 -1.35
N PHE A 195 -1.32 3.35 -2.28
CA PHE A 195 -1.08 3.56 -3.72
C PHE A 195 -1.87 4.75 -4.27
N LEU A 196 -2.55 5.53 -3.43
CA LEU A 196 -3.53 6.52 -3.87
C LEU A 196 -2.90 7.67 -4.65
N GLU A 197 -1.62 7.99 -4.43
CA GLU A 197 -0.93 9.06 -5.16
C GLU A 197 -0.82 8.77 -6.67
N PHE A 198 -0.92 7.50 -7.06
CA PHE A 198 -0.95 7.08 -8.47
C PHE A 198 -2.35 7.12 -9.10
N ALA A 199 -3.40 7.35 -8.30
CA ALA A 199 -4.76 7.43 -8.80
C ALA A 199 -5.01 8.75 -9.55
N ASP A 200 -5.78 8.67 -10.61
CA ASP A 200 -6.22 9.76 -11.49
C ASP A 200 -7.72 9.70 -11.84
N ALA A 201 -8.47 8.79 -11.19
CA ALA A 201 -9.91 8.64 -11.38
C ALA A 201 -10.74 9.81 -10.83
N GLU A 202 -10.23 10.54 -9.84
CA GLU A 202 -10.85 11.76 -9.30
C GLU A 202 -9.79 12.68 -8.68
N GLN A 203 -10.10 13.98 -8.54
CA GLN A 203 -9.14 15.00 -8.11
C GLN A 203 -8.72 14.87 -6.64
N GLU A 204 -9.66 14.56 -5.74
CA GLU A 204 -9.43 14.41 -4.30
C GLU A 204 -9.93 13.05 -3.81
N PRO A 205 -9.23 11.95 -4.14
CA PRO A 205 -9.71 10.59 -3.87
C PRO A 205 -9.57 10.16 -2.41
N SER A 206 -8.86 10.95 -1.60
CA SER A 206 -8.50 10.60 -0.22
C SER A 206 -9.64 10.77 0.78
N VAL A 207 -9.75 9.83 1.71
CA VAL A 207 -10.66 9.92 2.88
C VAL A 207 -9.95 10.32 4.18
N VAL A 208 -8.70 10.84 4.13
CA VAL A 208 -7.98 11.29 5.35
C VAL A 208 -8.75 12.31 6.19
N GLN A 209 -9.50 13.22 5.55
CA GLN A 209 -10.32 14.22 6.25
C GLN A 209 -11.47 13.55 7.02
N GLU A 210 -12.06 12.51 6.45
CA GLU A 210 -13.13 11.72 7.07
C GLU A 210 -12.59 10.92 8.27
N ALA A 211 -11.39 10.38 8.15
CA ALA A 211 -10.73 9.63 9.22
C ALA A 211 -10.46 10.48 10.47
N MET A 212 -10.18 11.79 10.29
CA MET A 212 -9.92 12.69 11.41
C MET A 212 -11.15 13.01 12.25
N ILE A 213 -12.35 12.96 11.65
CA ILE A 213 -13.61 13.29 12.33
C ILE A 213 -14.35 12.05 12.85
N ARG A 214 -13.95 10.84 12.42
CA ARG A 214 -14.60 9.58 12.83
C ARG A 214 -13.84 8.89 13.97
N PRO A 215 -14.54 8.39 15.00
CA PRO A 215 -13.89 7.80 16.17
C PRO A 215 -13.20 6.45 15.87
N ASN A 216 -13.61 5.77 14.81
CA ASN A 216 -13.24 4.39 14.49
C ASN A 216 -12.62 4.23 13.08
N VAL A 217 -12.14 5.30 12.43
CA VAL A 217 -11.55 5.20 11.09
C VAL A 217 -10.05 5.49 11.13
N ILE A 218 -9.27 4.64 10.47
CA ILE A 218 -7.85 4.86 10.20
C ILE A 218 -7.61 4.85 8.70
N VAL A 219 -6.82 5.81 8.23
CA VAL A 219 -6.25 5.79 6.89
C VAL A 219 -4.76 5.51 6.97
N LEU A 220 -4.27 4.56 6.19
CA LEU A 220 -2.86 4.23 6.07
C LEU A 220 -2.26 4.74 4.76
N ARG A 221 -1.04 5.27 4.83
CA ARG A 221 -0.28 5.79 3.69
C ARG A 221 1.14 5.27 3.71
N SER A 222 1.64 4.91 2.54
CA SER A 222 3.00 4.39 2.36
C SER A 222 3.80 5.33 1.47
N LEU A 223 4.90 5.86 2.01
CA LEU A 223 5.74 6.82 1.29
C LEU A 223 6.89 6.13 0.55
N GLY A 224 7.26 4.90 0.93
CA GLY A 224 8.28 4.14 0.22
C GLY A 224 7.91 3.81 -1.24
N LYS A 225 6.60 3.71 -1.55
CA LYS A 225 6.09 3.35 -2.87
C LYS A 225 6.09 4.54 -3.82
N ASN A 226 5.42 5.62 -3.42
CA ASN A 226 5.25 6.83 -4.24
C ASN A 226 6.55 7.63 -4.40
N PHE A 227 7.49 7.54 -3.46
CA PHE A 227 8.81 8.16 -3.58
C PHE A 227 9.86 7.23 -4.18
N GLY A 228 9.55 5.97 -4.47
CA GLY A 228 10.54 5.01 -4.97
C GLY A 228 11.57 4.52 -3.93
N LEU A 229 11.49 4.98 -2.67
CA LEU A 229 12.49 4.75 -1.63
C LEU A 229 12.10 3.66 -0.61
N HIS A 230 11.83 2.45 -1.08
CA HIS A 230 11.40 1.34 -0.23
C HIS A 230 12.36 1.01 0.91
N GLY A 231 13.67 1.15 0.67
CA GLY A 231 14.73 0.86 1.63
C GLY A 231 14.76 1.82 2.82
N ILE A 232 14.18 3.03 2.68
CA ILE A 232 14.10 4.01 3.77
C ILE A 232 13.08 3.60 4.83
N ARG A 233 12.12 2.72 4.50
CA ARG A 233 11.09 2.24 5.43
C ARG A 233 10.29 3.39 6.05
N PHE A 234 9.34 3.94 5.30
CA PHE A 234 8.61 5.13 5.77
C PHE A 234 7.12 5.12 5.37
N GLY A 235 6.27 5.50 6.33
CA GLY A 235 4.81 5.55 6.16
C GLY A 235 4.14 6.19 7.37
N TYR A 236 2.86 6.50 7.22
CA TYR A 236 2.08 7.15 8.28
C TYR A 236 0.63 6.67 8.26
N MET A 237 -0.06 6.89 9.37
CA MET A 237 -1.50 6.77 9.46
C MET A 237 -2.11 8.11 9.86
N VAL A 238 -3.35 8.34 9.39
CA VAL A 238 -4.19 9.47 9.76
C VAL A 238 -5.45 8.94 10.43
N SER A 239 -5.83 9.55 11.55
CA SER A 239 -7.06 9.25 12.27
C SER A 239 -7.43 10.40 13.19
N ASN A 240 -8.53 10.29 13.93
CA ASN A 240 -8.82 11.24 14.98
C ASN A 240 -7.66 11.28 16.02
N PRO A 241 -7.43 12.41 16.71
CA PRO A 241 -6.27 12.58 17.59
C PRO A 241 -6.16 11.55 18.71
N SER A 242 -7.28 11.02 19.20
CA SER A 242 -7.29 10.00 20.26
C SER A 242 -6.72 8.67 19.73
N LEU A 243 -7.22 8.21 18.59
CA LEU A 243 -6.79 6.95 17.99
C LEU A 243 -5.35 7.03 17.46
N ALA A 244 -5.00 8.14 16.80
CA ALA A 244 -3.63 8.42 16.39
C ALA A 244 -2.67 8.49 17.59
N GLY A 245 -3.07 9.14 18.67
CA GLY A 245 -2.30 9.21 19.92
C GLY A 245 -2.03 7.85 20.55
N ARG A 246 -3.02 6.95 20.56
CA ARG A 246 -2.89 5.59 21.09
C ARG A 246 -1.91 4.72 20.31
N VAL A 247 -1.87 4.86 18.97
CA VAL A 247 -0.85 4.17 18.17
C VAL A 247 0.51 4.82 18.39
N ARG A 248 0.58 6.16 18.34
CA ARG A 248 1.82 6.92 18.54
C ARG A 248 2.51 6.64 19.87
N SER A 249 1.75 6.43 20.95
CA SER A 249 2.31 6.10 22.28
C SER A 249 2.98 4.73 22.36
N MET A 250 2.70 3.84 21.41
CA MET A 250 3.27 2.49 21.37
C MET A 250 4.49 2.38 20.44
N LEU A 251 4.70 3.39 19.59
CA LEU A 251 5.86 3.41 18.70
C LEU A 251 7.16 3.57 19.49
N PRO A 252 8.24 2.86 19.10
CA PRO A 252 9.52 2.99 19.77
C PRO A 252 10.04 4.43 19.79
N LYS A 253 10.83 4.74 20.82
CA LYS A 253 11.66 5.94 20.80
C LYS A 253 12.65 5.84 19.64
N TRP A 254 12.72 6.91 18.85
CA TRP A 254 13.62 7.09 17.71
C TRP A 254 13.32 6.06 16.63
N ASN A 255 12.02 5.78 16.47
CA ASN A 255 11.52 4.85 15.48
C ASN A 255 11.92 5.30 14.06
N LEU A 256 11.60 6.55 13.70
CA LEU A 256 11.94 7.08 12.38
C LEU A 256 13.46 7.18 12.22
N ASN A 257 13.95 6.82 11.04
CA ASN A 257 15.37 6.87 10.70
C ASN A 257 15.76 8.19 10.03
N ALA A 258 17.06 8.50 10.03
CA ALA A 258 17.61 9.74 9.49
C ALA A 258 17.42 9.90 7.97
N PHE A 259 17.31 8.81 7.20
CA PHE A 259 16.97 8.90 5.78
C PHE A 259 15.52 9.35 5.58
N ALA A 260 14.59 8.87 6.42
CA ALA A 260 13.19 9.30 6.38
C ALA A 260 13.07 10.79 6.68
N GLU A 261 13.78 11.28 7.69
CA GLU A 261 13.89 12.72 7.98
C GLU A 261 14.41 13.48 6.77
N TYR A 262 15.57 13.09 6.22
CA TYR A 262 16.16 13.78 5.07
C TYR A 262 15.16 13.91 3.91
N VAL A 263 14.44 12.83 3.59
CA VAL A 263 13.42 12.84 2.53
C VAL A 263 12.27 13.78 2.85
N VAL A 264 11.72 13.75 4.07
CA VAL A 264 10.61 14.65 4.46
C VAL A 264 10.99 16.11 4.26
N PHE A 265 12.17 16.52 4.72
CA PHE A 265 12.62 17.91 4.60
C PHE A 265 12.92 18.29 3.15
N MET A 266 13.42 17.35 2.35
CA MET A 266 13.72 17.55 0.93
C MET A 266 12.44 17.80 0.09
N LEU A 267 11.29 17.25 0.47
CA LEU A 267 10.04 17.40 -0.28
C LEU A 267 9.56 18.85 -0.41
N LYS A 268 9.90 19.71 0.55
CA LYS A 268 9.50 21.12 0.55
C LYS A 268 10.03 21.87 -0.69
N GLU A 269 11.21 21.50 -1.16
CA GLU A 269 11.89 22.16 -2.28
C GLU A 269 11.54 21.52 -3.62
N HIS A 270 10.93 20.33 -3.61
CA HIS A 270 10.79 19.48 -4.80
C HIS A 270 9.38 18.94 -5.06
N GLY A 271 8.37 19.65 -4.57
CA GLY A 271 6.96 19.38 -4.89
C GLY A 271 6.68 19.28 -6.40
N PRO A 272 7.20 20.18 -7.25
CA PRO A 272 6.99 20.11 -8.71
C PRO A 272 7.53 18.83 -9.36
N GLU A 273 8.75 18.42 -9.03
CA GLU A 273 9.38 17.20 -9.55
C GLU A 273 8.63 15.95 -9.08
N TYR A 274 8.17 15.96 -7.83
CA TYR A 274 7.33 14.89 -7.30
C TYR A 274 6.00 14.80 -8.07
N ALA A 275 5.28 15.91 -8.27
CA ALA A 275 4.04 15.92 -9.02
C ALA A 275 4.24 15.46 -10.48
N GLN A 276 5.31 15.92 -11.13
CA GLN A 276 5.69 15.49 -12.48
C GLN A 276 5.96 13.98 -12.55
N SER A 277 6.65 13.43 -11.56
CA SER A 277 6.95 12.00 -11.48
C SER A 277 5.66 11.15 -11.45
N LEU A 278 4.66 11.57 -10.67
CA LEU A 278 3.37 10.87 -10.58
C LEU A 278 2.59 10.95 -11.91
N MET A 279 2.58 12.11 -12.57
CA MET A 279 1.97 12.27 -13.89
C MET A 279 2.62 11.34 -14.92
N GLN A 280 3.94 11.22 -14.89
CA GLN A 280 4.67 10.32 -15.78
C GLN A 280 4.30 8.85 -15.52
N VAL A 281 4.24 8.41 -14.26
CA VAL A 281 3.81 7.03 -13.91
C VAL A 281 2.38 6.75 -14.38
N ARG A 282 1.45 7.70 -14.21
CA ARG A 282 0.05 7.55 -14.66
C ARG A 282 -0.04 7.35 -16.17
N ARG A 283 0.71 8.15 -16.94
CA ARG A 283 0.80 8.01 -18.39
C ARG A 283 1.39 6.65 -18.79
N ASP A 284 2.52 6.29 -18.19
CA ASP A 284 3.20 5.02 -18.50
C ASP A 284 2.34 3.81 -18.14
N ARG A 285 1.48 3.90 -17.12
CA ARG A 285 0.50 2.86 -16.80
C ARG A 285 -0.46 2.60 -17.94
N LEU A 286 -1.01 3.67 -18.53
CA LEU A 286 -1.94 3.57 -19.67
C LEU A 286 -1.24 3.01 -20.90
N ASP A 287 -0.03 3.51 -21.20
CA ASP A 287 0.77 3.05 -22.34
C ASP A 287 1.16 1.57 -22.18
N MET A 288 1.56 1.15 -20.97
CA MET A 288 1.88 -0.24 -20.65
C MET A 288 0.65 -1.14 -20.74
N ALA A 289 -0.51 -0.69 -20.25
CA ALA A 289 -1.75 -1.44 -20.34
C ALA A 289 -2.15 -1.68 -21.80
N SER A 290 -2.04 -0.66 -22.66
CA SER A 290 -2.31 -0.79 -24.09
C SER A 290 -1.37 -1.79 -24.76
N GLN A 291 -0.06 -1.75 -24.47
CA GLN A 291 0.92 -2.66 -25.05
C GLN A 291 0.70 -4.12 -24.61
N LEU A 292 0.42 -4.35 -23.32
CA LEU A 292 0.16 -5.69 -22.80
C LEU A 292 -1.15 -6.27 -23.33
N SER A 293 -2.18 -5.44 -23.50
CA SER A 293 -3.49 -5.86 -24.03
C SER A 293 -3.44 -6.28 -25.50
N ALA A 294 -2.40 -5.89 -26.24
CA ALA A 294 -2.18 -6.32 -27.61
C ALA A 294 -1.65 -7.77 -27.72
N LEU A 295 -1.18 -8.37 -26.62
CA LEU A 295 -0.67 -9.74 -26.62
C LEU A 295 -1.84 -10.77 -26.59
N PRO A 296 -1.88 -11.76 -27.52
CA PRO A 296 -3.00 -12.67 -27.65
C PRO A 296 -3.34 -13.50 -26.39
N GLY A 297 -4.55 -13.35 -25.86
CA GLY A 297 -5.03 -14.14 -24.73
C GLY A 297 -4.61 -13.61 -23.35
N LEU A 298 -3.86 -12.51 -23.29
CA LEU A 298 -3.70 -11.76 -22.05
C LEU A 298 -4.97 -10.97 -21.75
N THR A 299 -5.29 -10.84 -20.47
CA THR A 299 -6.32 -9.91 -20.01
C THR A 299 -5.70 -8.99 -18.97
N VAL A 300 -5.70 -7.70 -19.25
CA VAL A 300 -5.16 -6.65 -18.37
C VAL A 300 -6.33 -5.99 -17.65
N TYR A 301 -6.30 -5.98 -16.32
CA TYR A 301 -7.34 -5.33 -15.53
C TYR A 301 -7.01 -3.83 -15.34
N PRO A 302 -8.02 -2.94 -15.39
CA PRO A 302 -7.82 -1.53 -15.08
C PRO A 302 -7.24 -1.33 -13.67
N SER A 303 -6.38 -0.33 -13.52
CA SER A 303 -5.70 -0.08 -12.25
C SER A 303 -5.60 1.41 -11.99
N GLN A 304 -5.76 1.78 -10.72
CA GLN A 304 -5.46 3.11 -10.18
C GLN A 304 -4.15 3.14 -9.36
N GLY A 305 -3.43 2.01 -9.25
CA GLY A 305 -2.09 1.94 -8.67
C GLY A 305 -0.97 2.14 -9.72
N ASN A 306 0.29 1.90 -9.33
CA ASN A 306 1.46 1.87 -10.22
C ASN A 306 1.84 0.46 -10.67
N PHE A 307 0.84 -0.39 -10.89
CA PHE A 307 1.00 -1.76 -11.36
C PHE A 307 -0.26 -2.20 -12.09
N LEU A 308 -0.16 -3.26 -12.87
CA LEU A 308 -1.25 -3.88 -13.61
C LEU A 308 -1.39 -5.33 -13.18
N PHE A 309 -2.64 -5.76 -12.98
CA PHE A 309 -2.96 -7.17 -12.78
C PHE A 309 -3.28 -7.78 -14.13
N VAL A 310 -2.65 -8.91 -14.43
CA VAL A 310 -2.68 -9.51 -15.75
C VAL A 310 -2.98 -10.99 -15.63
N ARG A 311 -4.06 -11.43 -16.26
CA ARG A 311 -4.34 -12.85 -16.45
C ARG A 311 -3.63 -13.35 -17.71
N LEU A 312 -2.91 -14.44 -17.56
CA LEU A 312 -2.20 -15.14 -18.61
C LEU A 312 -3.17 -15.94 -19.51
N PRO A 313 -2.74 -16.31 -20.74
CA PRO A 313 -3.51 -17.18 -21.62
C PRO A 313 -3.79 -18.55 -20.98
N VAL A 314 -4.83 -19.22 -21.47
CA VAL A 314 -5.16 -20.59 -21.02
C VAL A 314 -3.97 -21.52 -21.25
N GLY A 315 -3.62 -22.30 -20.23
CA GLY A 315 -2.50 -23.24 -20.22
C GLY A 315 -1.14 -22.63 -19.86
N ALA A 316 -1.05 -21.31 -19.66
CA ALA A 316 0.15 -20.68 -19.13
C ALA A 316 0.12 -20.61 -17.59
N GLU A 317 1.19 -21.08 -16.97
CA GLU A 317 1.39 -21.05 -15.51
C GLU A 317 2.35 -19.90 -15.14
N GLY A 318 1.93 -19.04 -14.20
CA GLY A 318 2.65 -17.83 -13.86
C GLY A 318 4.04 -18.07 -13.27
N THR A 319 4.24 -19.19 -12.56
CA THR A 319 5.56 -19.57 -12.04
C THR A 319 6.51 -19.91 -13.18
N VAL A 320 6.03 -20.67 -14.17
CA VAL A 320 6.80 -21.01 -15.39
C VAL A 320 7.11 -19.76 -16.19
N VAL A 321 6.14 -18.87 -16.39
CA VAL A 321 6.35 -17.60 -17.10
C VAL A 321 7.37 -16.72 -16.38
N ARG A 322 7.27 -16.60 -15.05
CA ARG A 322 8.25 -15.87 -14.23
C ARG A 322 9.65 -16.44 -14.38
N ASP A 323 9.80 -17.76 -14.23
CA ASP A 323 11.11 -18.41 -14.23
C ASP A 323 11.78 -18.28 -15.59
N ARG A 324 11.00 -18.42 -16.68
CA ARG A 324 11.50 -18.21 -18.05
C ARG A 324 11.84 -16.76 -18.34
N LEU A 325 11.00 -15.79 -17.95
CA LEU A 325 11.33 -14.36 -18.09
C LEU A 325 12.62 -13.99 -17.34
N LEU A 326 12.83 -14.56 -16.16
CA LEU A 326 14.01 -14.30 -15.37
C LEU A 326 15.26 -14.95 -15.99
N ALA A 327 15.17 -16.21 -16.41
CA ALA A 327 16.29 -16.96 -16.95
C ALA A 327 16.67 -16.55 -18.38
N GLU A 328 15.68 -16.31 -19.25
CA GLU A 328 15.88 -16.05 -20.68
C GLU A 328 16.02 -14.54 -20.98
N HIS A 329 15.40 -13.66 -20.17
CA HIS A 329 15.32 -12.23 -20.46
C HIS A 329 15.84 -11.31 -19.35
N ARG A 330 16.26 -11.88 -18.20
CA ARG A 330 16.64 -11.13 -16.98
C ARG A 330 15.53 -10.16 -16.53
N ILE A 331 14.28 -10.62 -16.58
CA ILE A 331 13.09 -9.85 -16.16
C ILE A 331 12.43 -10.57 -15.00
N LEU A 332 12.25 -9.86 -13.88
CA LEU A 332 11.60 -10.39 -12.69
C LEU A 332 10.16 -9.88 -12.62
N VAL A 333 9.18 -10.78 -12.53
CA VAL A 333 7.74 -10.46 -12.43
C VAL A 333 7.10 -11.07 -11.18
N ARG A 334 6.04 -10.42 -10.66
CA ARG A 334 5.33 -10.93 -9.49
C ARG A 334 4.21 -11.88 -9.91
N GLU A 335 4.49 -13.17 -9.82
CA GLU A 335 3.46 -14.21 -9.86
C GLU A 335 2.52 -14.08 -8.64
N CYS A 336 1.22 -14.30 -8.83
CA CYS A 336 0.19 -14.07 -7.82
C CYS A 336 -0.63 -15.32 -7.45
N GLY A 337 -0.16 -16.54 -7.75
CA GLY A 337 -0.83 -17.78 -7.35
C GLY A 337 -0.71 -18.10 -5.87
N ASN A 338 0.29 -17.55 -5.18
CA ASN A 338 0.39 -17.64 -3.72
C ASN A 338 -0.43 -16.56 -2.98
N LYS A 339 -1.16 -15.68 -3.68
CA LYS A 339 -2.10 -14.76 -3.03
C LYS A 339 -3.44 -15.48 -2.84
N ILE A 340 -3.94 -15.47 -1.61
CA ILE A 340 -5.30 -15.93 -1.29
C ILE A 340 -6.30 -15.17 -2.18
N GLY A 341 -7.25 -15.88 -2.79
CA GLY A 341 -8.23 -15.29 -3.72
C GLY A 341 -7.72 -15.07 -5.15
N SER A 342 -6.50 -15.52 -5.49
CA SER A 342 -5.93 -15.48 -6.83
C SER A 342 -5.56 -16.90 -7.31
N SER A 343 -5.04 -17.03 -8.53
CA SER A 343 -4.55 -18.29 -9.09
C SER A 343 -3.20 -18.11 -9.78
N SER A 344 -2.55 -19.23 -10.11
CA SER A 344 -1.25 -19.25 -10.81
C SER A 344 -1.30 -18.59 -12.19
N ARG A 345 -2.49 -18.36 -12.75
CA ARG A 345 -2.64 -17.66 -14.04
C ARG A 345 -2.47 -16.15 -13.96
N PHE A 346 -2.21 -15.58 -12.79
CA PHE A 346 -2.12 -14.13 -12.62
C PHE A 346 -0.71 -13.64 -12.32
N LEU A 347 -0.36 -12.55 -12.98
CA LEU A 347 0.83 -11.75 -12.67
C LEU A 347 0.40 -10.35 -12.22
N ARG A 348 1.20 -9.74 -11.34
CA ARG A 348 1.20 -8.30 -11.09
C ARG A 348 2.47 -7.71 -11.68
N LEU A 349 2.33 -6.75 -12.58
CA LEU A 349 3.44 -6.13 -13.30
C LEU A 349 3.51 -4.65 -12.93
N VAL A 350 4.61 -4.24 -12.33
CA VAL A 350 4.82 -2.83 -11.91
C VAL A 350 5.04 -1.94 -13.13
N VAL A 351 4.51 -0.72 -13.08
CA VAL A 351 4.71 0.27 -14.14
C VAL A 351 6.16 0.74 -14.14
N ARG A 352 6.79 0.69 -15.31
CA ARG A 352 8.21 0.98 -15.53
C ARG A 352 8.39 1.88 -16.75
N PRO A 353 9.57 2.50 -16.93
CA PRO A 353 9.87 3.27 -18.14
C PRO A 353 9.71 2.47 -19.42
N GLN A 354 9.38 3.14 -20.53
CA GLN A 354 9.08 2.49 -21.82
C GLN A 354 10.17 1.54 -22.32
N VAL A 355 11.45 1.82 -22.02
CA VAL A 355 12.56 0.93 -22.37
C VAL A 355 12.43 -0.44 -21.70
N ASP A 356 12.02 -0.47 -20.44
CA ASP A 356 11.80 -1.71 -19.68
C ASP A 356 10.51 -2.40 -20.14
N VAL A 357 9.44 -1.63 -20.39
CA VAL A 357 8.16 -2.17 -20.86
C VAL A 357 8.31 -2.88 -22.20
N ARG A 358 9.06 -2.30 -23.16
CA ARG A 358 9.34 -2.96 -24.45
C ARG A 358 10.08 -4.28 -24.27
N ARG A 359 11.04 -4.34 -23.33
CA ARG A 359 11.74 -5.59 -22.99
C ARG A 359 10.79 -6.62 -22.39
N LEU A 360 9.90 -6.21 -21.50
CA LEU A 360 8.87 -7.07 -20.91
C LEU A 360 7.92 -7.62 -21.98
N VAL A 361 7.38 -6.77 -22.86
CA VAL A 361 6.45 -7.18 -23.92
C VAL A 361 7.12 -8.18 -24.87
N SER A 362 8.34 -7.90 -25.31
CA SER A 362 9.09 -8.84 -26.18
C SER A 362 9.41 -10.16 -25.47
N GLY A 363 9.80 -10.11 -24.19
CA GLY A 363 10.06 -11.30 -23.39
C GLY A 363 8.80 -12.14 -23.19
N LEU A 364 7.66 -11.52 -22.90
CA LEU A 364 6.36 -12.20 -22.79
C LEU A 364 5.96 -12.85 -24.12
N GLU A 365 6.16 -12.16 -25.24
CA GLU A 365 5.86 -12.70 -26.57
C GLU A 365 6.67 -13.98 -26.87
N GLN A 366 7.97 -13.97 -26.57
CA GLN A 366 8.85 -15.12 -26.75
C GLN A 366 8.51 -16.26 -25.78
N VAL A 367 8.28 -15.95 -24.51
CA VAL A 367 7.97 -16.96 -23.48
C VAL A 367 6.61 -17.62 -23.74
N LEU A 368 5.59 -16.85 -24.13
CA LEU A 368 4.23 -17.35 -24.31
C LEU A 368 3.99 -17.97 -25.69
N TYR A 369 4.64 -17.47 -26.74
CA TYR A 369 4.35 -17.84 -28.13
C TYR A 369 5.55 -18.33 -28.94
N GLY A 370 6.78 -18.10 -28.48
CA GLY A 370 8.03 -18.38 -29.22
C GLY A 370 8.26 -19.85 -29.56
N THR A 371 7.66 -20.79 -28.83
CA THR A 371 7.71 -22.23 -29.13
C THR A 371 6.65 -22.69 -30.15
N ARG A 372 5.67 -21.85 -30.53
CA ARG A 372 4.55 -22.25 -31.40
C ARG A 372 4.75 -22.03 -32.90
N ARG A 373 5.90 -21.49 -33.35
CA ARG A 373 6.21 -21.38 -34.79
C ARG A 373 6.88 -22.64 -35.40
N GLY A 374 7.08 -23.71 -34.64
CA GLY A 374 7.80 -24.90 -35.12
C GLY A 374 7.28 -26.27 -34.67
N ALA A 375 6.19 -26.36 -33.92
CA ALA A 375 5.66 -27.65 -33.46
C ALA A 375 4.24 -27.85 -33.95
N ALA A 376 4.08 -28.83 -34.85
CA ALA A 376 2.80 -29.40 -35.21
C ALA A 376 2.07 -29.87 -33.93
N VAL A 377 0.77 -29.61 -33.88
CA VAL A 377 -0.15 -30.10 -32.86
C VAL A 377 -0.03 -31.63 -32.74
N PRO A 378 0.29 -32.21 -31.58
CA PRO A 378 0.00 -33.61 -31.34
C PRO A 378 -1.44 -33.73 -30.88
N GLU A 379 -2.18 -34.62 -31.54
CA GLU A 379 -3.54 -35.05 -31.19
C GLU A 379 -3.66 -35.46 -29.71
N LEU A 380 -4.86 -35.24 -29.17
CA LEU A 380 -5.31 -35.72 -27.87
C LEU A 380 -5.11 -37.24 -27.77
N SER A 381 -4.14 -37.65 -26.94
CA SER A 381 -4.02 -39.01 -26.45
C SER A 381 -4.76 -39.13 -25.12
N THR A 382 -5.77 -39.99 -25.11
CA THR A 382 -6.53 -40.41 -23.95
C THR A 382 -5.67 -41.25 -22.99
N GLY A 383 -5.56 -40.79 -21.73
CA GLY A 383 -5.37 -41.64 -20.56
C GLY A 383 -3.92 -41.90 -20.10
N THR A 384 -3.53 -41.28 -19.00
CA THR A 384 -3.34 -41.96 -17.70
C THR A 384 -3.02 -40.96 -16.58
N SER A 385 -3.57 -41.29 -15.42
CA SER A 385 -3.73 -40.50 -14.20
C SER A 385 -2.43 -39.96 -13.59
N TYR A 386 -2.40 -38.67 -13.22
CA TYR A 386 -1.64 -38.18 -12.07
C TYR A 386 -2.48 -37.17 -11.29
N SER A 387 -2.56 -37.43 -9.99
CA SER A 387 -3.46 -36.82 -9.01
C SER A 387 -3.16 -35.32 -8.78
N SER A 388 -4.02 -34.46 -9.31
CA SER A 388 -4.16 -33.08 -8.87
C SER A 388 -5.20 -33.03 -7.75
N GLY A 389 -4.74 -32.89 -6.50
CA GLY A 389 -5.61 -32.66 -5.35
C GLY A 389 -6.51 -31.46 -5.60
N THR A 390 -7.80 -31.71 -5.78
CA THR A 390 -8.86 -30.70 -5.91
C THR A 390 -9.70 -30.69 -4.61
N PRO A 391 -10.54 -29.66 -4.38
CA PRO A 391 -10.50 -28.84 -3.18
C PRO A 391 -11.65 -29.16 -2.22
N ALA A 392 -11.46 -28.87 -0.94
CA ALA A 392 -12.56 -28.85 0.02
C ALA A 392 -13.23 -27.46 0.00
N VAL A 393 -14.09 -27.23 -0.99
CA VAL A 393 -15.17 -26.23 -0.90
C VAL A 393 -16.40 -26.79 -1.61
N ASP A 394 -17.04 -27.79 -1.00
CA ASP A 394 -18.51 -27.87 -1.02
C ASP A 394 -19.00 -28.82 0.09
N ARG A 395 -20.21 -28.54 0.61
CA ARG A 395 -20.89 -29.10 1.80
C ARG A 395 -20.64 -28.38 3.11
N LEU A 396 -21.42 -27.33 3.36
CA LEU A 396 -22.04 -27.15 4.68
C LEU A 396 -23.24 -26.18 4.65
N VAL A 397 -24.43 -26.66 4.26
CA VAL A 397 -25.71 -26.15 4.80
C VAL A 397 -26.72 -27.30 4.76
N THR A 398 -27.05 -27.86 5.92
CA THR A 398 -28.43 -28.06 6.43
C THR A 398 -28.39 -28.80 7.77
N ASN A 399 -29.01 -28.16 8.77
CA ASN A 399 -29.69 -28.71 9.96
C ASN A 399 -28.87 -29.42 11.05
N GLY A 400 -28.58 -28.67 12.11
CA GLY A 400 -29.45 -28.64 13.30
C GLY A 400 -29.55 -29.92 14.15
N ALA A 401 -29.12 -29.75 15.41
CA ALA A 401 -29.47 -30.50 16.62
C ALA A 401 -28.67 -31.79 16.95
N GLY A 402 -27.69 -31.56 17.84
CA GLY A 402 -27.17 -32.36 18.95
C GLY A 402 -27.56 -33.83 19.13
N MET A 403 -26.58 -34.63 19.56
CA MET A 403 -26.73 -35.47 20.77
C MET A 403 -25.33 -35.86 21.32
N PRO A 404 -25.20 -36.05 22.65
CA PRO A 404 -23.96 -36.40 23.34
C PRO A 404 -23.73 -37.93 23.39
N GLY A 405 -22.47 -38.30 23.65
CA GLY A 405 -22.02 -39.47 24.43
C GLY A 405 -22.72 -40.82 24.23
N LEU A 406 -22.00 -41.77 23.64
CA LEU A 406 -22.27 -43.21 23.73
C LEU A 406 -22.23 -43.69 25.19
N ALA A 407 -23.31 -44.32 25.67
CA ALA A 407 -23.30 -45.71 26.15
C ALA A 407 -24.66 -46.17 26.70
N ALA A 408 -24.94 -47.44 26.43
CA ALA A 408 -25.82 -48.38 27.14
C ALA A 408 -27.31 -48.52 26.71
N GLN A 409 -27.53 -49.70 26.11
CA GLN A 409 -28.56 -50.70 26.42
C GLN A 409 -30.00 -50.53 25.92
N ALA A 410 -30.30 -51.47 25.01
CA ALA A 410 -31.37 -52.49 25.10
C ALA A 410 -32.82 -52.14 24.69
N MET A 411 -33.23 -52.91 23.67
CA MET A 411 -34.54 -53.55 23.45
C MET A 411 -35.81 -52.71 23.32
N GLY A 412 -36.53 -52.97 22.22
CA GLY A 412 -37.94 -53.35 22.34
C GLY A 412 -38.96 -52.49 21.58
N MET A 413 -39.36 -53.03 20.42
CA MET A 413 -40.74 -53.11 19.93
C MET A 413 -41.55 -51.85 19.51
N ALA A 414 -42.06 -51.97 18.28
CA ALA A 414 -43.44 -51.72 17.85
C ALA A 414 -43.96 -50.28 17.65
N MET A 415 -44.21 -49.98 16.36
CA MET A 415 -45.28 -49.13 15.80
C MET A 415 -46.69 -49.62 16.25
N PRO A 416 -47.86 -48.98 15.92
CA PRO A 416 -48.14 -47.92 14.91
C PRO A 416 -49.23 -46.85 15.25
N GLY A 417 -49.37 -45.87 14.33
CA GLY A 417 -50.66 -45.21 13.95
C GLY A 417 -51.06 -43.97 14.76
N LEU A 418 -51.83 -42.99 14.27
CA LEU A 418 -52.64 -42.85 13.04
C LEU A 418 -53.27 -41.41 13.04
N VAL A 419 -53.66 -40.89 11.86
CA VAL A 419 -54.67 -39.83 11.50
C VAL A 419 -54.54 -38.37 12.04
N ALA A 420 -54.44 -37.35 11.15
CA ALA A 420 -55.50 -36.51 10.52
C ALA A 420 -56.01 -35.37 11.42
N ALA A 421 -56.56 -34.22 11.01
CA ALA A 421 -56.68 -33.41 9.79
C ALA A 421 -57.14 -32.01 10.28
N ALA A 422 -57.08 -30.99 9.42
CA ALA A 422 -57.48 -29.59 9.67
C ALA A 422 -58.99 -29.40 9.96
N PRO A 423 -59.41 -28.15 10.31
CA PRO A 423 -60.20 -27.40 9.31
C PRO A 423 -59.97 -25.87 9.27
N SER A 424 -60.54 -25.31 8.19
CA SER A 424 -60.61 -23.94 7.67
C SER A 424 -61.49 -22.94 8.43
N VAL A 425 -61.37 -21.62 8.14
CA VAL A 425 -62.39 -20.72 7.49
C VAL A 425 -61.92 -19.25 7.52
N GLY A 426 -62.11 -18.49 6.41
CA GLY A 426 -62.46 -17.06 6.45
C GLY A 426 -61.72 -16.11 5.48
N ALA A 427 -62.39 -15.70 4.39
CA ALA A 427 -62.00 -14.59 3.48
C ALA A 427 -62.81 -13.30 3.80
N PRO A 428 -62.47 -12.12 3.25
CA PRO A 428 -63.19 -11.68 2.02
C PRO A 428 -62.42 -10.77 1.01
N MET A 429 -62.74 -11.01 -0.27
CA MET A 429 -63.05 -10.17 -1.47
C MET A 429 -62.36 -8.83 -1.85
N ALA A 430 -62.28 -8.67 -3.18
CA ALA A 430 -61.56 -7.72 -4.04
C ALA A 430 -62.28 -6.40 -4.39
N MET A 431 -61.55 -5.48 -5.07
CA MET A 431 -61.87 -4.68 -6.30
C MET A 431 -60.74 -3.62 -6.55
N PRO A 432 -60.66 -2.83 -7.65
CA PRO A 432 -60.08 -3.18 -8.96
C PRO A 432 -59.02 -2.16 -9.51
N ALA A 433 -58.49 -2.42 -10.72
CA ALA A 433 -57.56 -1.57 -11.49
C ALA A 433 -58.21 -0.30 -12.11
N PRO A 434 -57.40 0.69 -12.55
CA PRO A 434 -57.44 1.04 -13.99
C PRO A 434 -56.12 1.52 -14.65
N ALA A 435 -56.02 1.22 -15.96
CA ALA A 435 -55.66 2.02 -17.15
C ALA A 435 -54.33 2.81 -17.30
N MET A 436 -53.83 2.75 -18.55
CA MET A 436 -52.61 3.31 -19.14
C MET A 436 -52.74 4.73 -19.74
N ALA A 437 -51.59 5.42 -19.82
CA ALA A 437 -51.08 6.31 -20.90
C ALA A 437 -51.75 7.71 -21.09
N PRO A 438 -51.10 8.73 -21.75
CA PRO A 438 -50.06 8.59 -22.77
C PRO A 438 -48.89 9.62 -22.83
N ALA A 439 -47.96 9.28 -23.73
CA ALA A 439 -46.89 10.09 -24.29
C ALA A 439 -47.40 11.27 -25.14
N MET A 440 -46.59 12.33 -25.25
CA MET A 440 -46.77 13.42 -26.23
C MET A 440 -45.56 13.52 -27.17
N ALA A 441 -45.81 13.19 -28.43
CA ALA A 441 -45.28 13.83 -29.64
C ALA A 441 -46.33 13.63 -30.75
N PRO A 442 -46.68 14.67 -31.52
CA PRO A 442 -46.62 14.59 -32.99
C PRO A 442 -46.12 15.92 -33.61
N ALA A 443 -45.70 16.04 -34.88
CA ALA A 443 -46.30 15.50 -36.09
C ALA A 443 -45.30 15.38 -37.26
N MET A 444 -45.65 14.46 -38.17
CA MET A 444 -45.11 14.29 -39.53
C MET A 444 -45.74 15.28 -40.53
N ALA A 445 -45.00 15.61 -41.59
CA ALA A 445 -45.57 15.83 -42.92
C ALA A 445 -44.58 15.37 -44.00
N GLN A 446 -45.15 14.80 -45.06
CA GLN A 446 -44.59 13.95 -46.10
C GLN A 446 -43.97 14.74 -47.26
N SER A 447 -43.01 14.15 -47.99
CA SER A 447 -43.08 13.86 -49.45
C SER A 447 -41.71 13.56 -50.07
N THR A 448 -41.62 12.46 -50.80
CA THR A 448 -40.63 12.12 -51.85
C THR A 448 -41.16 12.63 -53.22
N PRO A 449 -40.51 12.42 -54.39
CA PRO A 449 -39.11 12.12 -54.74
C PRO A 449 -38.55 13.09 -55.83
N SER A 450 -37.24 13.07 -56.13
CA SER A 450 -36.75 13.15 -57.52
C SER A 450 -35.23 12.97 -57.63
N ASP A 451 -34.86 12.28 -58.70
CA ASP A 451 -33.55 11.88 -59.16
C ASP A 451 -32.50 12.99 -59.35
N GLY A 452 -31.23 12.57 -59.27
CA GLY A 452 -30.33 12.79 -60.39
C GLY A 452 -29.22 13.84 -60.25
N VAL A 453 -28.00 13.33 -60.50
CA VAL A 453 -26.89 13.98 -61.20
C VAL A 453 -25.86 14.74 -60.35
N GLY A 454 -24.65 14.16 -60.28
CA GLY A 454 -23.43 14.86 -60.72
C GLY A 454 -22.65 15.68 -59.70
N MET A 455 -21.49 15.14 -59.30
CA MET A 455 -20.23 15.82 -58.93
C MET A 455 -19.99 17.16 -59.67
N PRO A 456 -19.16 18.12 -59.17
CA PRO A 456 -17.87 17.85 -58.52
C PRO A 456 -17.41 18.82 -57.39
N LEU A 457 -16.31 18.42 -56.75
CA LEU A 457 -15.39 19.27 -55.98
C LEU A 457 -14.96 20.52 -56.77
N PRO A 458 -14.58 21.60 -56.07
CA PRO A 458 -13.32 22.23 -56.42
C PRO A 458 -12.38 22.47 -55.24
N ALA A 459 -11.12 22.51 -55.63
CA ALA A 459 -9.92 22.56 -54.83
C ALA A 459 -9.65 23.94 -54.20
N ALA A 460 -8.67 23.89 -53.30
CA ALA A 460 -8.05 24.99 -52.58
C ALA A 460 -7.54 26.14 -53.48
N ALA A 461 -7.77 27.38 -53.01
CA ALA A 461 -6.94 28.56 -53.27
C ALA A 461 -7.25 29.56 -52.14
N GLN A 462 -6.32 29.83 -51.22
CA GLN A 462 -5.24 30.82 -51.28
C GLN A 462 -5.46 31.83 -50.15
N ILE A 463 -4.44 31.90 -49.30
CA ILE A 463 -4.34 32.76 -48.12
C ILE A 463 -4.00 34.18 -48.58
N PHE A 464 -4.81 35.15 -48.16
CA PHE A 464 -4.41 36.55 -48.01
C PHE A 464 -4.76 37.00 -46.58
N PRO A 465 -3.91 37.80 -45.93
CA PRO A 465 -3.96 38.03 -44.49
C PRO A 465 -5.14 38.94 -44.13
N GLN A 466 -6.08 38.44 -43.33
CA GLN A 466 -7.05 39.31 -42.65
C GLN A 466 -6.39 39.97 -41.44
N GLN A 467 -6.44 41.31 -41.42
CA GLN A 467 -5.99 42.14 -40.32
C GLN A 467 -6.82 41.82 -39.07
N VAL A 468 -6.12 41.38 -38.01
CA VAL A 468 -6.68 41.26 -36.67
C VAL A 468 -6.98 42.67 -36.14
N PRO A 469 -8.19 42.96 -35.61
CA PRO A 469 -8.43 44.22 -34.93
C PRO A 469 -7.55 44.30 -33.68
N ALA A 470 -6.81 45.39 -33.51
CA ALA A 470 -6.02 45.62 -32.30
C ALA A 470 -6.93 45.60 -31.06
N PRO A 471 -6.53 44.93 -29.96
CA PRO A 471 -7.29 44.99 -28.72
C PRO A 471 -7.30 46.41 -28.17
N ALA A 472 -8.46 46.87 -27.72
CA ALA A 472 -8.63 48.17 -27.08
C ALA A 472 -7.69 48.30 -25.86
N PRO A 473 -7.09 49.47 -25.61
CA PRO A 473 -6.21 49.67 -24.47
C PRO A 473 -6.97 49.48 -23.15
N MET A 474 -6.44 48.61 -22.29
CA MET A 474 -6.89 48.43 -20.91
C MET A 474 -6.75 49.74 -20.13
N PRO A 475 -7.74 50.13 -19.30
CA PRO A 475 -7.62 51.31 -18.45
C PRO A 475 -6.49 51.13 -17.44
N THR A 476 -5.58 52.11 -17.38
CA THR A 476 -4.50 52.17 -16.39
C THR A 476 -5.07 52.29 -14.98
N PRO A 477 -4.69 51.44 -14.02
CA PRO A 477 -5.13 51.58 -12.64
C PRO A 477 -4.51 52.85 -12.03
N THR A 478 -5.36 53.71 -11.49
CA THR A 478 -4.97 54.85 -10.67
C THR A 478 -4.26 54.38 -9.39
N PRO A 479 -3.17 55.03 -8.97
CA PRO A 479 -2.44 54.64 -7.76
C PRO A 479 -3.30 54.85 -6.52
N VAL A 480 -3.50 53.79 -5.75
CA VAL A 480 -4.10 53.83 -4.41
C VAL A 480 -3.03 54.35 -3.44
N PRO A 481 -3.35 55.32 -2.54
CA PRO A 481 -2.38 55.82 -1.57
C PRO A 481 -1.91 54.70 -0.63
N ALA A 482 -0.59 54.65 -0.39
CA ALA A 482 0.03 53.68 0.52
C ALA A 482 -0.56 53.82 1.94
N ALA A 483 -1.04 52.71 2.48
CA ALA A 483 -1.46 52.63 3.87
C ALA A 483 -0.25 52.85 4.80
N ALA A 484 -0.41 53.74 5.78
CA ALA A 484 0.58 54.02 6.80
C ALA A 484 0.94 52.75 7.61
N PRO A 485 2.21 52.57 8.00
CA PRO A 485 2.61 51.43 8.83
C PRO A 485 1.92 51.49 10.19
N PRO A 486 1.50 50.35 10.76
CA PRO A 486 0.84 50.34 12.05
C PRO A 486 1.78 50.85 13.15
N MET A 487 1.28 51.81 13.95
CA MET A 487 1.91 52.29 15.17
C MET A 487 2.19 51.11 16.11
N ALA A 488 3.41 51.10 16.66
CA ALA A 488 3.80 50.21 17.75
C ALA A 488 2.82 50.36 18.94
N PRO A 489 2.33 49.26 19.54
CA PRO A 489 1.53 49.36 20.75
C PRO A 489 2.41 49.89 21.89
N ALA A 490 1.90 50.94 22.54
CA ALA A 490 2.47 51.52 23.74
C ALA A 490 2.61 50.46 24.84
N ALA A 491 3.73 50.52 25.56
CA ALA A 491 4.00 49.69 26.73
C ALA A 491 2.92 49.90 27.80
N ALA A 492 2.08 48.88 27.98
CA ALA A 492 1.18 48.78 29.12
C ALA A 492 1.81 47.87 30.19
N MET A 493 1.78 48.38 31.42
CA MET A 493 2.47 47.89 32.61
C MET A 493 2.15 46.44 32.96
N ALA A 494 3.19 45.73 33.43
CA ALA A 494 3.10 44.40 34.01
C ALA A 494 2.15 44.39 35.23
N PRO A 495 1.24 43.41 35.35
CA PRO A 495 0.55 43.15 36.61
C PRO A 495 1.53 42.49 37.60
N ALA A 496 1.56 43.03 38.81
CA ALA A 496 2.37 42.56 39.92
C ALA A 496 2.08 41.08 40.25
N ALA A 497 3.15 40.29 40.39
CA ALA A 497 3.08 38.92 40.88
C ALA A 497 2.60 38.91 42.35
N MET A 498 1.47 38.27 42.61
CA MET A 498 1.06 37.90 43.96
C MET A 498 1.98 36.80 44.48
N ALA A 499 2.60 37.06 45.63
CA ALA A 499 3.39 36.11 46.39
C ALA A 499 2.53 34.91 46.86
N PRO A 500 3.02 33.67 46.77
CA PRO A 500 2.39 32.55 47.45
C PRO A 500 2.64 32.64 48.96
N ALA A 501 1.57 32.40 49.72
CA ALA A 501 1.53 32.45 51.17
C ALA A 501 2.46 31.43 51.83
N ALA A 502 3.10 31.84 52.92
CA ALA A 502 3.93 31.01 53.78
C ALA A 502 3.09 29.96 54.53
N MET A 503 3.47 28.68 54.42
CA MET A 503 3.07 27.63 55.37
C MET A 503 4.21 27.38 56.36
N ALA A 504 3.84 27.35 57.64
CA ALA A 504 4.68 27.10 58.80
C ALA A 504 5.22 25.64 58.85
N PRO A 505 6.31 25.36 59.61
CA PRO A 505 7.05 24.11 59.50
C PRO A 505 6.42 22.98 60.35
N ALA A 506 6.33 21.79 59.77
CA ALA A 506 6.03 20.55 60.48
C ALA A 506 7.29 19.67 60.60
N ALA A 507 7.41 19.04 61.77
CA ALA A 507 8.61 18.43 62.34
C ALA A 507 9.25 17.29 61.53
N MET A 508 10.59 17.23 61.60
CA MET A 508 11.41 16.10 61.13
C MET A 508 11.25 14.90 62.06
N ALA A 509 10.89 13.75 61.48
CA ALA A 509 11.09 12.41 62.03
C ALA A 509 12.18 11.69 61.21
N PRO A 510 12.95 10.76 61.80
CA PRO A 510 14.30 10.42 61.33
C PRO A 510 14.32 9.52 60.09
N ALA A 511 15.33 9.75 59.25
CA ALA A 511 15.63 8.97 58.05
C ALA A 511 16.05 7.52 58.40
N MET A 512 15.40 6.55 57.76
CA MET A 512 15.88 5.16 57.71
C MET A 512 17.06 5.05 56.73
N ALA A 513 18.15 4.47 57.21
CA ALA A 513 19.34 4.18 56.44
C ALA A 513 19.08 3.15 55.32
N PRO A 514 19.76 3.26 54.15
CA PRO A 514 19.68 2.26 53.10
C PRO A 514 20.39 0.96 53.52
N ALA A 515 19.76 -0.18 53.24
CA ALA A 515 20.31 -1.50 53.50
C ALA A 515 21.62 -1.74 52.71
N ALA A 516 22.61 -2.30 53.41
CA ALA A 516 23.92 -2.63 52.87
C ALA A 516 23.84 -3.71 51.78
N ALA A 517 24.56 -3.50 50.67
CA ALA A 517 24.81 -4.51 49.66
C ALA A 517 25.72 -5.63 50.21
N PRO A 518 25.49 -6.91 49.87
CA PRO A 518 26.35 -8.00 50.32
C PRO A 518 27.71 -7.98 49.60
N PRO A 519 28.77 -8.51 50.21
CA PRO A 519 30.13 -8.42 49.68
C PRO A 519 30.31 -9.23 48.39
N MET A 520 31.03 -8.66 47.42
CA MET A 520 31.45 -9.35 46.20
C MET A 520 32.50 -10.43 46.52
N GLY A 521 32.12 -11.69 46.34
CA GLY A 521 33.06 -12.81 46.26
C GLY A 521 33.67 -12.94 44.85
N PRO A 522 34.85 -13.60 44.71
CA PRO A 522 35.54 -13.70 43.43
C PRO A 522 34.78 -14.59 42.44
N THR A 523 34.59 -14.09 41.22
CA THR A 523 33.91 -14.81 40.13
C THR A 523 34.85 -15.85 39.49
N PRO A 524 34.44 -17.12 39.32
CA PRO A 524 35.23 -18.12 38.58
C PRO A 524 35.16 -17.90 37.06
N PRO A 525 36.21 -18.25 36.28
CA PRO A 525 36.21 -18.06 34.84
C PRO A 525 35.52 -19.20 34.08
N GLY A 526 34.68 -18.83 33.11
CA GLY A 526 34.50 -19.57 31.85
C GLY A 526 33.44 -20.68 31.80
N VAL A 527 32.22 -20.33 31.37
CA VAL A 527 31.36 -21.15 30.49
C VAL A 527 30.46 -20.20 29.65
N PRO A 528 30.42 -20.30 28.31
CA PRO A 528 29.64 -19.38 27.47
C PRO A 528 28.17 -19.79 27.36
N ALA A 529 27.27 -18.83 27.51
CA ALA A 529 25.89 -18.95 27.05
C ALA A 529 25.82 -18.78 25.52
N ARG A 530 24.97 -19.60 24.89
CA ARG A 530 24.81 -19.79 23.44
C ARG A 530 24.75 -18.49 22.62
N GLY A 531 25.61 -18.42 21.59
CA GLY A 531 25.19 -17.95 20.25
C GLY A 531 25.64 -16.57 19.76
N GLY A 532 26.47 -15.81 20.49
CA GLY A 532 27.02 -14.55 20.01
C GLY A 532 28.49 -14.66 19.60
N LEU A 533 28.84 -14.31 18.36
CA LEU A 533 30.24 -14.14 17.96
C LEU A 533 30.80 -12.84 18.59
N THR A 534 31.92 -12.95 19.30
CA THR A 534 32.63 -11.78 19.84
C THR A 534 33.46 -11.11 18.73
N ALA A 535 33.77 -9.82 18.89
CA ALA A 535 34.58 -9.03 17.93
C ALA A 535 36.00 -9.59 17.70
N ALA A 536 36.45 -10.54 18.54
CA ALA A 536 37.68 -11.30 18.35
C ALA A 536 37.52 -12.47 17.36
N GLN A 537 36.34 -13.10 17.32
CA GLN A 537 36.04 -14.22 16.41
C GLN A 537 35.77 -13.79 14.98
N VAL A 538 35.40 -12.51 14.76
CA VAL A 538 35.27 -11.89 13.43
C VAL A 538 36.62 -11.60 12.79
N ARG A 539 37.73 -11.67 13.55
CA ARG A 539 39.08 -11.31 13.08
C ARG A 539 40.01 -12.49 12.75
N GLY A 540 39.48 -13.70 12.59
CA GLY A 540 40.15 -14.81 11.89
C GLY A 540 41.67 -14.94 12.05
N THR A 541 42.16 -15.17 13.27
CA THR A 541 43.57 -15.48 13.52
C THR A 541 43.71 -16.89 14.08
N ASN A 542 43.95 -17.87 13.21
CA ASN A 542 44.55 -19.15 13.61
C ASN A 542 46.05 -18.93 13.70
N GLY A 543 46.61 -19.16 14.88
CA GLY A 543 47.94 -18.69 15.27
C GLY A 543 49.08 -19.06 14.32
N LEU A 544 49.82 -18.03 13.91
CA LEU A 544 51.26 -18.02 13.64
C LEU A 544 51.82 -16.67 14.16
N SER A 545 53.04 -16.72 14.70
CA SER A 545 53.78 -15.76 15.57
C SER A 545 53.62 -14.23 15.37
N PRO A 546 53.88 -13.42 16.42
CA PRO A 546 53.65 -11.98 16.41
C PRO A 546 54.72 -11.22 15.62
N ALA A 547 54.31 -10.47 14.59
CA ALA A 547 55.10 -9.41 13.99
C ALA A 547 54.67 -8.04 14.58
N ALA A 548 55.64 -7.16 14.79
CA ALA A 548 55.47 -5.90 15.52
C ALA A 548 54.39 -4.98 14.92
N ALA A 549 53.53 -4.44 15.78
CA ALA A 549 52.53 -3.44 15.42
C ALA A 549 53.22 -2.12 15.06
N THR A 550 53.16 -1.73 13.77
CA THR A 550 53.42 -0.36 13.35
C THR A 550 52.21 0.48 13.71
N GLY A 551 52.45 1.47 14.59
CA GLY A 551 51.42 2.30 15.19
C GLY A 551 50.64 3.17 14.20
N TRP A 552 49.40 3.46 14.59
CA TRP A 552 48.64 4.58 14.05
C TRP A 552 49.39 5.90 14.33
N PRO A 553 49.47 6.84 13.37
CA PRO A 553 50.15 8.10 13.60
C PRO A 553 49.37 8.99 14.57
N ASN A 554 50.11 9.61 15.51
CA ASN A 554 49.65 10.53 16.53
C ASN A 554 48.97 11.80 15.97
N ALA A 555 48.11 12.39 16.79
CA ALA A 555 47.26 13.56 16.54
C ALA A 555 47.99 14.92 16.37
N GLN A 556 49.21 14.95 15.85
CA GLN A 556 50.00 16.19 15.66
C GLN A 556 50.33 16.53 14.20
N SER A 557 49.75 15.83 13.21
CA SER A 557 49.98 16.08 11.78
C SER A 557 48.77 16.68 11.05
N TRP A 558 48.15 17.71 11.62
CA TRP A 558 47.19 18.56 10.89
C TRP A 558 47.86 19.89 10.52
N PRO A 559 47.92 20.28 9.23
CA PRO A 559 48.38 21.61 8.87
C PRO A 559 47.33 22.66 9.25
N ASN A 560 47.77 23.66 10.00
CA ASN A 560 47.05 24.91 10.25
C ASN A 560 46.77 25.61 8.92
N ALA A 561 45.50 25.87 8.62
CA ALA A 561 45.12 26.84 7.61
C ALA A 561 44.97 28.23 8.27
N ALA A 562 45.94 29.10 8.00
CA ALA A 562 45.72 30.54 7.97
C ALA A 562 44.75 30.87 6.80
N GLY A 563 43.90 31.89 6.82
CA GLY A 563 43.67 32.95 7.79
C GLY A 563 42.66 33.98 7.24
N MET A 564 42.49 35.06 8.02
CA MET A 564 41.80 36.34 7.75
C MET A 564 40.26 36.31 7.64
N GLY A 565 39.50 37.23 8.23
CA GLY A 565 39.87 38.44 8.97
C GLY A 565 38.66 39.11 9.65
N GLN A 566 38.97 39.97 10.62
CA GLN A 566 38.07 41.00 11.15
C GLN A 566 38.09 42.25 10.26
N ALA A 567 36.93 42.88 10.15
CA ALA A 567 36.70 44.30 9.90
C ALA A 567 35.43 44.67 10.69
N GLY A 568 35.33 45.74 11.48
CA GLY A 568 36.29 46.84 11.66
C GLY A 568 36.24 47.81 10.51
#